data_AF-A0A8H4KMT3-F1
#
_entry.id   AF-A0A8H4KMT3-F1
#
_cell.length_a   1.000
_cell.length_b   1.000
_cell.length_c   1.000
_cell.angle_alpha   90.00
_cell.angle_beta   90.00
_cell.angle_gamma   90.00
#
_symmetry.space_group_name_H-M   'P 1'
#
loop_
_entity.id
_entity.type
_entity.pdbx_description
1 polymer ?
#
loop_
_entity_poly.entity_id
_entity_poly.type
_entity_poly.pdbx_seq_one_letter_code
_entity_poly.pdbx_strand_id
1 'polypeptide(L)'
;MANPTKDNLYGYDANKILPIIAAVIIGVSTIGHFIQNSRYKFWRATFFMFYAGIFFTFGWIMRAISVRKPDSLALYMISSIFVYLAPPVYSAAEYNTLGRLMHYLPMHSIINPNRIVYIFVFLGAIVESLTAIGASWMASGNGKRDMDILTSGATIMAIACILQGTIEIGFITMVGILHSRCSKANMLPSNVRTLFTMLYGTSILILIRCVFRAVETFQLRDIVSSGKDNSNALMKREWPFYVLEAIPVALYTYWLNIIHPGRYLPHDQHQYLDFDGKTERMGPGWAHKRHWVLYALDPFGMLSMEKRDPYYLRANEWPETDNCFAQGRGSNVGPAKYTAISKNDSHRSRV
;
A
#
# COMPACT_ATOMS: atom_id res chain seq x y z
N MET A 1 13.91 -24.30 0.88
CA MET A 1 13.39 -24.78 -0.42
C MET A 1 13.53 -26.28 -0.44
N ALA A 2 12.49 -27.03 -0.83
CA ALA A 2 12.66 -28.45 -1.15
C ALA A 2 13.72 -28.55 -2.25
N ASN A 3 14.69 -29.47 -2.14
CA ASN A 3 15.86 -29.55 -3.03
C ASN A 3 15.45 -29.34 -4.51
N PRO A 4 15.69 -28.14 -5.09
CA PRO A 4 15.38 -27.92 -6.49
C PRO A 4 16.28 -28.85 -7.29
N THR A 5 15.68 -29.81 -8.00
CA THR A 5 16.43 -30.63 -8.95
C THR A 5 16.65 -29.80 -10.21
N LYS A 6 17.64 -30.17 -11.03
CA LYS A 6 17.87 -29.51 -12.33
C LYS A 6 16.61 -29.47 -13.21
N ASP A 7 15.69 -30.39 -12.98
CA ASP A 7 14.47 -30.59 -13.77
C ASP A 7 13.20 -30.01 -13.09
N ASN A 8 13.29 -29.55 -11.84
CA ASN A 8 12.16 -28.91 -11.14
C ASN A 8 12.59 -27.91 -10.06
N LEU A 9 12.56 -26.63 -10.43
CA LEU A 9 12.90 -25.51 -9.56
C LEU A 9 11.86 -25.24 -8.44
N TYR A 10 10.63 -25.75 -8.58
CA TYR A 10 9.59 -25.60 -7.55
C TYR A 10 9.75 -26.60 -6.40
N GLY A 11 10.41 -27.75 -6.65
CA GLY A 11 10.59 -28.81 -5.67
C GLY A 11 9.29 -29.56 -5.28
N TYR A 12 8.20 -29.33 -6.02
CA TYR A 12 6.92 -30.05 -5.98
C TYR A 12 6.26 -30.05 -7.36
N ASP A 13 5.27 -30.91 -7.60
CA ASP A 13 4.48 -30.90 -8.84
C ASP A 13 3.47 -29.74 -8.81
N ALA A 14 3.81 -28.65 -9.52
CA ALA A 14 3.05 -27.41 -9.50
C ALA A 14 1.84 -27.46 -10.44
N ASN A 15 0.71 -26.94 -9.98
CA ASN A 15 -0.53 -26.95 -10.73
C ASN A 15 -0.47 -26.01 -11.95
N LYS A 16 -0.78 -26.56 -13.13
CA LYS A 16 -0.73 -25.83 -14.42
C LYS A 16 -1.92 -24.89 -14.66
N ILE A 17 -3.01 -25.06 -13.91
CA ILE A 17 -4.30 -24.37 -14.09
C ILE A 17 -4.43 -23.20 -13.10
N LEU A 18 -4.05 -23.40 -11.83
CA LEU A 18 -4.20 -22.38 -10.78
C LEU A 18 -3.54 -21.02 -11.12
N PRO A 19 -2.33 -20.94 -11.69
CA PRO A 19 -1.74 -19.66 -12.08
C PRO A 19 -2.55 -18.90 -13.14
N ILE A 20 -3.23 -19.63 -14.05
CA ILE A 20 -4.06 -19.03 -15.10
C ILE A 20 -5.30 -18.41 -14.47
N ILE A 21 -5.95 -19.13 -13.57
CA ILE A 21 -7.11 -18.63 -12.83
C ILE A 21 -6.73 -17.38 -12.03
N ALA A 22 -5.60 -17.42 -11.31
CA ALA A 22 -5.08 -16.25 -10.59
C ALA A 22 -4.82 -15.07 -11.53
N ALA A 23 -4.16 -15.29 -12.67
CA ALA A 23 -3.92 -14.23 -13.66
C ALA A 23 -5.21 -13.59 -14.17
N VAL A 24 -6.26 -14.38 -14.46
CA VAL A 24 -7.55 -13.86 -14.91
C VAL A 24 -8.23 -13.05 -13.81
N ILE A 25 -8.30 -13.58 -12.59
CA ILE A 25 -8.93 -12.90 -11.43
C ILE A 25 -8.26 -11.54 -11.18
N ILE A 26 -6.94 -11.48 -11.16
CA ILE A 26 -6.20 -10.24 -10.93
C ILE A 26 -6.27 -9.31 -12.14
N GLY A 27 -6.22 -9.86 -13.36
CA GLY A 27 -6.32 -9.09 -14.59
C GLY A 27 -7.66 -8.34 -14.70
N VAL A 28 -8.77 -9.02 -14.41
CA VAL A 28 -10.11 -8.40 -14.34
C VAL A 28 -10.15 -7.28 -13.31
N SER A 29 -9.59 -7.52 -12.12
CA SER A 29 -9.49 -6.50 -11.06
C SER A 29 -8.69 -5.27 -11.54
N THR A 30 -7.58 -5.50 -12.24
CA THR A 30 -6.69 -4.44 -12.76
C THR A 30 -7.38 -3.59 -13.83
N ILE A 31 -8.15 -4.22 -14.72
CA ILE A 31 -8.97 -3.50 -15.71
C ILE A 31 -10.05 -2.67 -15.00
N GLY A 32 -10.69 -3.23 -13.97
CA GLY A 32 -11.63 -2.49 -13.11
C GLY A 32 -11.02 -1.21 -12.55
N HIS A 33 -9.82 -1.33 -11.95
CA HIS A 33 -9.07 -0.19 -11.42
C HIS A 33 -8.73 0.86 -12.48
N PHE A 34 -8.34 0.44 -13.68
CA PHE A 34 -8.07 1.35 -14.80
C PHE A 34 -9.30 2.18 -15.19
N ILE A 35 -10.46 1.52 -15.30
CA ILE A 35 -11.73 2.17 -15.63
C ILE A 35 -12.14 3.13 -14.50
N GLN A 36 -12.04 2.69 -13.24
CA GLN A 36 -12.37 3.53 -12.08
C GLN A 36 -11.46 4.75 -11.97
N ASN A 37 -10.15 4.57 -12.15
CA ASN A 37 -9.19 5.67 -12.13
C ASN A 37 -9.44 6.69 -13.24
N SER A 38 -9.79 6.22 -14.43
CA SER A 38 -10.18 7.07 -15.56
C SER A 38 -11.47 7.84 -15.27
N ARG A 39 -12.47 7.17 -14.68
CA ARG A 39 -13.77 7.77 -14.34
C ARG A 39 -13.67 8.82 -13.24
N TYR A 40 -12.96 8.53 -12.15
CA TYR A 40 -12.80 9.42 -10.99
C TYR A 40 -11.63 10.39 -11.12
N LYS A 41 -10.85 10.32 -12.22
CA LYS A 41 -9.64 11.13 -12.46
C LYS A 41 -8.64 11.08 -11.29
N PHE A 42 -8.65 10.03 -10.48
CA PHE A 42 -7.92 9.97 -9.19
C PHE A 42 -6.49 9.42 -9.30
N TRP A 43 -5.94 9.41 -10.53
CA TRP A 43 -4.68 8.78 -10.92
C TRP A 43 -3.48 9.07 -10.02
N ARG A 44 -3.33 10.30 -9.49
CA ARG A 44 -2.17 10.65 -8.66
C ARG A 44 -2.11 9.88 -7.34
N ALA A 45 -3.26 9.57 -6.75
CA ALA A 45 -3.33 8.88 -5.47
C ALA A 45 -3.36 7.35 -5.63
N THR A 46 -3.96 6.88 -6.73
CA THR A 46 -4.12 5.45 -7.03
C THR A 46 -3.11 4.92 -8.04
N PHE A 47 -2.09 5.72 -8.39
CA PHE A 47 -1.02 5.34 -9.32
C PHE A 47 -0.43 3.97 -8.95
N PHE A 48 0.07 3.83 -7.72
CA PHE A 48 0.70 2.59 -7.25
C PHE A 48 -0.23 1.37 -7.36
N MET A 49 -1.53 1.53 -7.13
CA MET A 49 -2.50 0.44 -7.21
C MET A 49 -2.59 -0.15 -8.63
N PHE A 50 -2.54 0.70 -9.66
CA PHE A 50 -2.58 0.25 -11.05
C PHE A 50 -1.31 -0.51 -11.44
N TYR A 51 -0.13 0.02 -11.09
CA TYR A 51 1.14 -0.66 -11.37
C TYR A 51 1.28 -1.97 -10.59
N ALA A 52 0.83 -2.01 -9.33
CA ALA A 52 0.80 -3.24 -8.55
C ALA A 52 -0.07 -4.32 -9.24
N GLY A 53 -1.24 -3.95 -9.77
CA GLY A 53 -2.10 -4.86 -10.53
C GLY A 53 -1.44 -5.39 -11.81
N ILE A 54 -0.74 -4.55 -12.55
CA ILE A 54 0.04 -4.97 -13.73
C ILE A 54 1.14 -5.96 -13.33
N PHE A 55 1.95 -5.61 -12.33
CA PHE A 55 3.04 -6.47 -11.87
C PHE A 55 2.53 -7.81 -11.37
N PHE A 56 1.43 -7.82 -10.61
CA PHE A 56 0.87 -9.06 -10.10
C PHE A 56 0.29 -9.92 -11.21
N THR A 57 -0.49 -9.34 -12.13
CA THR A 57 -1.03 -10.04 -13.30
C THR A 57 0.10 -10.65 -14.14
N PHE A 58 1.13 -9.85 -14.43
CA PHE A 58 2.30 -10.30 -15.18
C PHE A 58 3.04 -11.43 -14.47
N GLY A 59 3.24 -11.34 -13.15
CA GLY A 59 3.85 -12.39 -12.35
C GLY A 59 3.10 -13.72 -12.44
N TRP A 60 1.76 -13.70 -12.40
CA TRP A 60 0.94 -14.91 -12.54
C TRP A 60 0.94 -15.48 -13.96
N ILE A 61 0.95 -14.64 -15.00
CA ILE A 61 1.11 -15.08 -16.39
C ILE A 61 2.48 -15.77 -16.55
N MET A 62 3.54 -15.15 -16.05
CA MET A 62 4.89 -15.73 -16.09
C MET A 62 4.95 -17.04 -15.31
N ARG A 63 4.26 -17.13 -14.16
CA ARG A 63 4.16 -18.38 -13.40
C ARG A 63 3.44 -19.48 -14.18
N ALA A 64 2.37 -19.16 -14.91
CA ALA A 64 1.66 -20.11 -15.76
C ALA A 64 2.55 -20.70 -16.87
N ILE A 65 3.46 -19.90 -17.41
CA ILE A 65 4.46 -20.32 -18.40
C ILE A 65 5.57 -21.12 -17.73
N SER A 66 6.07 -20.65 -16.59
CA SER A 66 7.17 -21.27 -15.84
C SER A 66 6.82 -22.68 -15.36
N VAL A 67 5.59 -22.93 -14.91
CA VAL A 67 5.13 -24.28 -14.50
C VAL A 67 5.09 -25.27 -15.67
N ARG A 68 4.99 -24.79 -16.92
CA ARG A 68 5.06 -25.62 -18.13
C ARG A 68 6.49 -25.82 -18.65
N LYS A 69 7.44 -25.02 -18.17
CA LYS A 69 8.87 -25.07 -18.52
C LYS A 69 9.70 -25.04 -17.22
N PRO A 70 9.60 -26.08 -16.37
CA PRO A 70 10.18 -26.09 -15.03
C PRO A 70 11.72 -25.98 -15.03
N ASP A 71 12.36 -26.32 -16.15
CA ASP A 71 13.82 -26.25 -16.33
C ASP A 71 14.34 -24.81 -16.52
N SER A 72 13.45 -23.84 -16.77
CA SER A 72 13.83 -22.46 -17.05
C SER A 72 13.99 -21.63 -15.78
N LEU A 73 15.23 -21.47 -15.32
CA LEU A 73 15.58 -20.61 -14.18
C LEU A 73 15.10 -19.16 -14.37
N ALA A 74 15.26 -18.63 -15.59
CA ALA A 74 14.86 -17.26 -15.90
C ALA A 74 13.35 -17.03 -15.71
N LEU A 75 12.50 -17.94 -16.19
CA LEU A 75 11.05 -17.83 -16.04
C LEU A 75 10.62 -17.97 -14.57
N TYR A 76 11.25 -18.88 -13.84
CA TYR A 76 11.01 -19.05 -12.41
C TYR A 76 11.35 -17.77 -11.62
N MET A 77 12.52 -17.18 -11.89
CA MET A 77 12.96 -15.94 -11.24
C MET A 77 12.03 -14.76 -11.56
N ILE A 78 11.74 -14.54 -12.85
CA ILE A 78 10.84 -13.46 -13.29
C ILE A 78 9.48 -13.61 -12.60
N SER A 79 8.88 -14.80 -12.65
CA SER A 79 7.58 -15.03 -12.02
C SER A 79 7.59 -14.75 -10.52
N SER A 80 8.62 -15.19 -9.80
CA SER A 80 8.75 -15.00 -8.36
C SER A 80 8.94 -13.52 -7.99
N ILE A 81 9.80 -12.80 -8.73
CA ILE A 81 10.06 -11.38 -8.50
C ILE A 81 8.77 -10.58 -8.66
N PHE A 82 8.04 -10.75 -9.75
CA PHE A 82 6.82 -9.96 -10.00
C PHE A 82 5.68 -10.30 -9.04
N VAL A 83 5.53 -11.57 -8.63
CA VAL A 83 4.54 -11.96 -7.63
C VAL A 83 4.86 -11.37 -6.25
N TYR A 84 6.14 -11.29 -5.88
CA TYR A 84 6.56 -10.73 -4.59
C TYR A 84 6.66 -9.21 -4.56
N LEU A 85 6.95 -8.58 -5.70
CA LEU A 85 7.04 -7.13 -5.82
C LEU A 85 5.69 -6.43 -5.72
N ALA A 86 4.61 -7.05 -6.19
CA ALA A 86 3.31 -6.36 -6.26
C ALA A 86 2.77 -5.90 -4.90
N PRO A 87 2.86 -6.68 -3.81
CA PRO A 87 2.22 -6.31 -2.54
C PRO A 87 2.85 -5.14 -1.80
N PRO A 88 4.19 -4.97 -1.77
CA PRO A 88 4.81 -3.70 -1.34
C PRO A 88 4.32 -2.49 -2.12
N VAL A 89 4.09 -2.64 -3.44
CA VAL A 89 3.54 -1.57 -4.28
C VAL A 89 2.06 -1.32 -3.95
N TYR A 90 1.30 -2.36 -3.60
CA TYR A 90 -0.06 -2.19 -3.06
C TYR A 90 -0.04 -1.43 -1.73
N SER A 91 0.83 -1.77 -0.79
CA SER A 91 0.98 -1.02 0.47
C SER A 91 1.32 0.46 0.23
N ALA A 92 2.13 0.78 -0.79
CA ALA A 92 2.38 2.17 -1.18
C ALA A 92 1.09 2.92 -1.60
N ALA A 93 0.11 2.24 -2.19
CA ALA A 93 -1.19 2.82 -2.52
C ALA A 93 -2.05 3.10 -1.28
N GLU A 94 -2.01 2.24 -0.26
CA GLU A 94 -2.62 2.52 1.05
C GLU A 94 -1.98 3.71 1.74
N TYR A 95 -0.64 3.80 1.71
CA TYR A 95 0.09 4.92 2.30
C TYR A 95 -0.34 6.24 1.66
N ASN A 96 -0.50 6.26 0.34
CA ASN A 96 -1.02 7.41 -0.40
C ASN A 96 -2.47 7.72 -0.02
N THR A 97 -3.33 6.71 0.09
CA THR A 97 -4.74 6.87 0.52
C THR A 97 -4.83 7.47 1.92
N LEU A 98 -4.02 7.02 2.88
CA LEU A 98 -3.94 7.62 4.21
C LEU A 98 -3.44 9.08 4.13
N GLY A 99 -2.42 9.36 3.32
CA GLY A 99 -1.95 10.73 3.10
C GLY A 99 -3.03 11.65 2.50
N ARG A 100 -3.90 11.13 1.63
CA ARG A 100 -5.06 11.86 1.12
C ARG A 100 -6.13 12.07 2.19
N LEU A 101 -6.38 11.06 3.03
CA LEU A 101 -7.30 11.19 4.16
C LEU A 101 -6.83 12.25 5.16
N MET A 102 -5.52 12.36 5.41
CA MET A 102 -4.98 13.41 6.29
C MET A 102 -4.97 14.81 5.67
N HIS A 103 -4.94 14.94 4.33
CA HIS A 103 -5.21 16.22 3.67
C HIS A 103 -6.67 16.65 3.87
N TYR A 104 -7.58 15.68 3.78
CA TYR A 104 -9.01 15.92 3.96
C TYR A 104 -9.38 16.23 5.42
N LEU A 105 -8.66 15.66 6.40
CA LEU A 105 -8.85 15.88 7.83
C LEU A 105 -7.59 16.51 8.47
N PRO A 106 -7.25 17.76 8.13
CA PRO A 106 -6.03 18.37 8.61
C PRO A 106 -6.05 18.46 10.14
N MET A 107 -7.17 18.76 10.79
CA MET A 107 -7.27 18.87 12.27
C MET A 107 -6.66 17.71 13.04
N HIS A 108 -6.80 16.49 12.51
CA HIS A 108 -6.42 15.27 13.19
C HIS A 108 -5.12 14.65 12.67
N SER A 109 -4.55 15.20 11.59
CA SER A 109 -3.28 14.73 11.03
C SER A 109 -2.17 14.73 12.08
N ILE A 110 -1.47 13.61 12.21
CA ILE A 110 -0.39 13.44 13.20
C ILE A 110 0.92 14.02 12.65
N ILE A 111 1.17 13.79 11.37
CA ILE A 111 2.36 14.23 10.63
C ILE A 111 1.88 14.93 9.36
N ASN A 112 2.74 15.76 8.76
CA ASN A 112 2.48 16.34 7.45
C ASN A 112 2.10 15.23 6.46
N PRO A 113 0.91 15.30 5.84
CA PRO A 113 0.40 14.24 4.96
C PRO A 113 1.29 13.94 3.75
N ASN A 114 1.99 14.96 3.23
CA ASN A 114 2.94 14.77 2.13
C ASN A 114 4.14 13.93 2.56
N ARG A 115 4.59 14.06 3.82
CA ARG A 115 5.77 13.34 4.32
C ARG A 115 5.49 11.86 4.53
N ILE A 116 4.32 11.53 5.08
CA ILE A 116 3.94 10.14 5.39
C ILE A 116 4.13 9.23 4.17
N VAL A 117 3.61 9.64 3.01
CA VAL A 117 3.71 8.83 1.79
C VAL A 117 5.18 8.56 1.43
N TYR A 118 6.03 9.58 1.44
CA TYR A 118 7.45 9.41 1.14
C TYR A 118 8.18 8.54 2.17
N ILE A 119 7.92 8.74 3.46
CA ILE A 119 8.55 7.96 4.55
C ILE A 119 8.24 6.48 4.37
N PHE A 120 6.95 6.13 4.25
CA PHE A 120 6.56 4.73 4.17
C PHE A 120 6.97 4.07 2.84
N VAL A 121 6.93 4.80 1.72
CA VAL A 121 7.44 4.30 0.44
C VAL A 121 8.96 4.08 0.50
N PHE A 122 9.70 4.98 1.14
CA PHE A 122 11.15 4.83 1.32
C PHE A 122 11.50 3.66 2.25
N LEU A 123 10.80 3.53 3.37
CA LEU A 123 10.96 2.38 4.27
C LEU A 123 10.64 1.05 3.56
N GLY A 124 9.57 1.01 2.77
CA GLY A 124 9.24 -0.14 1.94
C GLY A 124 10.31 -0.45 0.89
N ALA A 125 10.89 0.58 0.24
CA ALA A 125 11.99 0.40 -0.71
C ALA A 125 13.25 -0.17 -0.05
N ILE A 126 13.56 0.24 1.19
CA ILE A 126 14.66 -0.35 1.98
C ILE A 126 14.39 -1.82 2.24
N VAL A 127 13.19 -2.19 2.70
CA VAL A 127 12.82 -3.58 2.94
C VAL A 127 12.95 -4.43 1.69
N GLU A 128 12.44 -3.97 0.56
CA GLU A 128 12.51 -4.69 -0.71
C GLU A 128 13.95 -4.83 -1.20
N SER A 129 14.78 -3.80 -0.99
CA SER A 129 16.22 -3.87 -1.30
C SER A 129 16.92 -4.93 -0.46
N LEU A 130 16.65 -4.99 0.85
CA LEU A 130 17.19 -6.03 1.73
C LEU A 130 16.71 -7.43 1.31
N THR A 131 15.43 -7.57 0.97
CA THR A 131 14.86 -8.83 0.49
C THR A 131 15.55 -9.31 -0.79
N ALA A 132 15.75 -8.40 -1.76
CA ALA A 132 16.45 -8.71 -3.01
C ALA A 132 17.92 -9.10 -2.78
N ILE A 133 18.64 -8.38 -1.90
CA ILE A 133 20.01 -8.71 -1.51
C ILE A 133 20.08 -10.10 -0.88
N GLY A 134 19.21 -10.36 0.11
CA GLY A 134 19.16 -11.65 0.80
C GLY A 134 18.87 -12.81 -0.17
N ALA A 135 17.89 -12.65 -1.05
CA ALA A 135 17.55 -13.64 -2.07
C ALA A 135 18.72 -13.90 -3.05
N SER A 136 19.41 -12.84 -3.50
CA SER A 136 20.57 -12.94 -4.39
C SER A 136 21.74 -13.68 -3.74
N TRP A 137 21.99 -13.42 -2.46
CA TRP A 137 23.05 -14.10 -1.71
C TRP A 137 22.74 -15.57 -1.51
N MET A 138 21.50 -15.94 -1.18
CA MET A 138 21.12 -17.36 -1.10
C MET A 138 21.29 -18.09 -2.43
N ALA A 139 20.91 -17.47 -3.55
CA ALA A 139 21.09 -18.05 -4.87
C ALA A 139 22.59 -18.26 -5.19
N SER A 140 23.43 -17.28 -4.85
CA SER A 140 24.88 -17.33 -5.06
C SER A 140 25.57 -18.36 -4.17
N GLY A 141 25.21 -18.41 -2.88
CA GLY A 141 25.74 -19.36 -1.92
C GLY A 141 25.41 -20.80 -2.29
N ASN A 142 24.18 -21.06 -2.77
CA ASN A 142 23.79 -22.39 -3.24
C ASN A 142 24.58 -22.82 -4.48
N GLY A 143 24.82 -21.91 -5.42
CA GLY A 143 25.62 -22.18 -6.62
C GLY A 143 27.10 -22.47 -6.31
N LYS A 144 27.67 -21.78 -5.33
CA LYS A 144 29.08 -21.93 -4.92
C LYS A 144 29.30 -22.98 -3.82
N ARG A 145 28.24 -23.56 -3.27
CA ARG A 145 28.26 -24.39 -2.04
C ARG A 145 28.92 -23.67 -0.85
N ASP A 146 28.71 -22.35 -0.78
CA ASP A 146 29.22 -21.49 0.28
C ASP A 146 28.13 -21.30 1.34
N MET A 147 28.29 -21.99 2.48
CA MET A 147 27.30 -22.00 3.56
C MET A 147 27.23 -20.67 4.32
N ASP A 148 28.31 -19.90 4.34
CA ASP A 148 28.35 -18.61 5.05
C ASP A 148 27.53 -17.57 4.29
N ILE A 149 27.69 -17.51 2.98
CA ILE A 149 26.89 -16.62 2.11
C ILE A 149 25.41 -17.05 2.14
N LEU A 150 25.15 -18.35 2.13
CA LEU A 150 23.78 -18.89 2.13
C LEU A 150 23.04 -18.54 3.44
N THR A 151 23.70 -18.73 4.58
CA THR A 151 23.17 -18.38 5.92
C THR A 151 23.00 -16.86 6.08
N SER A 152 23.96 -16.08 5.59
CA SER A 152 23.88 -14.61 5.61
C SER A 152 22.69 -14.10 4.79
N GLY A 153 22.48 -14.65 3.59
CA GLY A 153 21.34 -14.31 2.74
C GLY A 153 19.99 -14.61 3.42
N ALA A 154 19.85 -15.80 4.01
CA ALA A 154 18.64 -16.18 4.76
C ALA A 154 18.40 -15.26 5.97
N THR A 155 19.46 -14.83 6.65
CA THR A 155 19.38 -13.90 7.78
C THR A 155 18.92 -12.51 7.34
N ILE A 156 19.47 -11.98 6.24
CA ILE A 156 19.05 -10.68 5.69
C ILE A 156 17.56 -10.71 5.30
N MET A 157 17.10 -11.79 4.66
CA MET A 157 15.67 -11.95 4.34
C MET A 157 14.79 -11.95 5.60
N ALA A 158 15.21 -12.64 6.66
CA ALA A 158 14.47 -12.67 7.92
C ALA A 158 14.38 -11.25 8.55
N ILE A 159 15.49 -10.50 8.54
CA ILE A 159 15.51 -9.10 9.01
C ILE A 159 14.54 -8.25 8.18
N ALA A 160 14.55 -8.38 6.85
CA ALA A 160 13.64 -7.65 5.98
C ALA A 160 12.17 -7.96 6.29
N CYS A 161 11.82 -9.24 6.52
CA CYS A 161 10.45 -9.63 6.90
C CYS A 161 10.00 -9.04 8.25
N ILE A 162 10.87 -9.05 9.27
CA ILE A 162 10.55 -8.43 10.57
C ILE A 162 10.34 -6.93 10.39
N LEU A 163 11.20 -6.27 9.62
CA LEU A 163 11.10 -4.84 9.34
C LEU A 163 9.78 -4.52 8.60
N GLN A 164 9.41 -5.31 7.59
CA GLN A 164 8.14 -5.17 6.87
C GLN A 164 6.94 -5.25 7.81
N GLY A 165 6.89 -6.28 8.66
CA GLY A 165 5.81 -6.45 9.64
C GLY A 165 5.75 -5.29 10.64
N THR A 166 6.91 -4.79 11.08
CA THR A 166 6.99 -3.64 11.99
C THR A 166 6.46 -2.36 11.34
N ILE A 167 6.79 -2.12 10.07
CA ILE A 167 6.29 -0.98 9.31
C ILE A 167 4.76 -1.06 9.15
N GLU A 168 4.22 -2.23 8.82
CA GLU A 168 2.78 -2.43 8.64
C GLU A 168 2.01 -2.24 9.97
N ILE A 169 2.53 -2.78 11.08
CA ILE A 169 1.95 -2.55 12.42
C ILE A 169 1.99 -1.05 12.76
N GLY A 170 3.09 -0.36 12.45
CA GLY A 170 3.21 1.09 12.62
C GLY A 170 2.18 1.86 11.78
N PHE A 171 1.94 1.44 10.55
CA PHE A 171 0.91 2.00 9.68
C PHE A 171 -0.50 1.82 10.26
N ILE A 172 -0.88 0.60 10.67
CA ILE A 172 -2.18 0.31 11.29
C ILE A 172 -2.37 1.14 12.56
N THR A 173 -1.32 1.29 13.37
CA THR A 173 -1.34 2.11 14.59
C THR A 173 -1.62 3.57 14.26
N MET A 174 -1.00 4.11 13.21
CA MET A 174 -1.26 5.48 12.74
C MET A 174 -2.70 5.67 12.26
N VAL A 175 -3.26 4.69 11.52
CA VAL A 175 -4.68 4.68 11.13
C VAL A 175 -5.57 4.67 12.38
N GLY A 176 -5.25 3.85 13.37
CA GLY A 176 -5.95 3.77 14.65
C GLY A 176 -5.95 5.07 15.45
N ILE A 177 -4.80 5.75 15.53
CA ILE A 177 -4.71 7.05 16.20
C ILE A 177 -5.54 8.10 15.46
N LEU A 178 -5.46 8.15 14.13
CA LEU A 178 -6.25 9.09 13.33
C LEU A 178 -7.76 8.83 13.51
N HIS A 179 -8.19 7.57 13.44
CA HIS A 179 -9.57 7.16 13.67
C HIS A 179 -10.06 7.54 15.07
N SER A 180 -9.28 7.26 16.12
CA SER A 180 -9.62 7.61 17.49
C SER A 180 -9.79 9.12 17.67
N ARG A 181 -8.91 9.94 17.07
CA ARG A 181 -9.01 11.41 17.09
C ARG A 181 -10.28 11.90 16.41
N CYS A 182 -10.61 11.36 15.24
CA CYS A 182 -11.83 11.73 14.50
C CYS A 182 -13.10 11.30 15.26
N SER A 183 -13.08 10.11 15.88
CA SER A 183 -14.19 9.61 16.68
C SER A 183 -14.45 10.48 17.91
N LYS A 184 -13.39 10.91 18.62
CA LYS A 184 -13.52 11.79 19.79
C LYS A 184 -14.06 13.17 19.42
N ALA A 185 -13.78 13.64 18.21
CA ALA A 185 -14.27 14.92 17.70
C ALA A 185 -15.66 14.82 17.04
N ASN A 186 -16.28 13.64 16.99
CA ASN A 186 -17.53 13.39 16.24
C ASN A 186 -17.45 13.76 14.74
N MET A 187 -16.26 13.72 14.15
CA MET A 187 -15.99 14.05 12.74
C MET A 187 -15.83 12.78 11.88
N LEU A 188 -16.80 11.88 11.97
CA LEU A 188 -16.83 10.63 11.19
C LEU A 188 -18.05 10.57 10.27
N PRO A 189 -18.13 11.43 9.24
CA PRO A 189 -19.14 11.27 8.19
C PRO A 189 -18.97 9.92 7.47
N SER A 190 -20.04 9.48 6.80
CA SER A 190 -20.12 8.14 6.18
C SER A 190 -18.96 7.86 5.22
N ASN A 191 -18.51 8.86 4.45
CA ASN A 191 -17.36 8.74 3.55
C ASN A 191 -16.05 8.44 4.31
N VAL A 192 -15.76 9.17 5.39
CA VAL A 192 -14.57 8.97 6.23
C VAL A 192 -14.61 7.62 6.93
N ARG A 193 -15.77 7.23 7.48
CA ARG A 193 -15.93 5.92 8.12
C ARG A 193 -15.67 4.77 7.15
N THR A 194 -16.18 4.89 5.92
CA THR A 194 -15.98 3.89 4.87
C THR A 194 -14.51 3.78 4.46
N LEU A 195 -13.79 4.90 4.39
CA LEU A 195 -12.35 4.91 4.13
C LEU A 195 -11.55 4.25 5.26
N PHE A 196 -11.90 4.47 6.53
CA PHE A 196 -11.27 3.76 7.64
C PHE A 196 -11.52 2.25 7.56
N THR A 197 -12.76 1.82 7.27
CA THR A 197 -13.06 0.40 7.05
C THR A 197 -12.25 -0.18 5.90
N MET A 198 -12.06 0.57 4.83
CA MET A 198 -11.20 0.18 3.73
C MET A 198 -9.74 0.01 4.18
N LEU A 199 -9.14 1.02 4.83
CA LEU A 199 -7.77 0.96 5.31
C LEU A 199 -7.54 -0.19 6.30
N TYR A 200 -8.47 -0.45 7.24
CA TYR A 200 -8.34 -1.59 8.14
C TYR A 200 -8.43 -2.93 7.41
N GLY A 201 -9.40 -3.07 6.49
CA GLY A 201 -9.61 -4.30 5.74
C GLY A 201 -8.38 -4.65 4.89
N THR A 202 -7.84 -3.65 4.18
CA THR A 202 -6.68 -3.83 3.32
C THR A 202 -5.40 -4.07 4.13
N SER A 203 -5.18 -3.36 5.25
CA SER A 203 -4.03 -3.60 6.12
C SER A 203 -4.04 -4.97 6.79
N ILE A 204 -5.21 -5.49 7.19
CA ILE A 204 -5.31 -6.86 7.76
C ILE A 204 -4.86 -7.91 6.73
N LEU A 205 -5.24 -7.74 5.45
CA LEU A 205 -4.83 -8.66 4.38
C LEU A 205 -3.32 -8.62 4.13
N ILE A 206 -2.71 -7.42 4.17
CA ILE A 206 -1.26 -7.27 4.07
C ILE A 206 -0.56 -7.86 5.30
N LEU A 207 -1.12 -7.70 6.50
CA LEU A 207 -0.55 -8.25 7.73
C LEU A 207 -0.55 -9.79 7.71
N ILE A 208 -1.64 -10.43 7.27
CA ILE A 208 -1.71 -11.89 7.10
C ILE A 208 -0.57 -12.38 6.19
N ARG A 209 -0.37 -11.71 5.06
CA ARG A 209 0.73 -11.98 4.14
C ARG A 209 2.09 -11.81 4.81
N CYS A 210 2.30 -10.71 5.56
CA CYS A 210 3.56 -10.44 6.25
C CYS A 210 3.89 -11.54 7.26
N VAL A 211 2.90 -12.03 8.01
CA VAL A 211 3.04 -13.15 8.94
C VAL A 211 3.43 -14.43 8.18
N PHE A 212 2.74 -14.75 7.10
CA PHE A 212 3.08 -15.92 6.28
C PHE A 212 4.51 -15.83 5.72
N ARG A 213 4.90 -14.69 5.15
CA ARG A 213 6.25 -14.41 4.65
C ARG A 213 7.31 -14.55 5.74
N ALA A 214 7.03 -14.06 6.94
CA ALA A 214 7.92 -14.23 8.08
C ALA A 214 8.09 -15.72 8.42
N VAL A 215 7.00 -16.47 8.58
CA VAL A 215 7.05 -17.91 8.88
C VAL A 215 7.81 -18.68 7.80
N GLU A 216 7.54 -18.42 6.52
CA GLU A 216 8.25 -19.05 5.40
C GLU A 216 9.75 -18.78 5.46
N THR A 217 10.14 -17.53 5.74
CA THR A 217 11.54 -17.10 5.79
C THR A 217 12.28 -17.65 7.01
N PHE A 218 11.62 -17.73 8.17
CA PHE A 218 12.20 -18.37 9.35
C PHE A 218 12.39 -19.87 9.16
N GLN A 219 11.40 -20.57 8.58
CA GLN A 219 11.55 -21.98 8.23
C GLN A 219 12.69 -22.20 7.25
N LEU A 220 12.85 -21.32 6.25
CA LEU A 220 13.96 -21.37 5.32
C LEU A 220 15.31 -21.22 6.04
N ARG A 221 15.45 -20.21 6.89
CA ARG A 221 16.65 -19.97 7.69
C ARG A 221 16.99 -21.18 8.57
N ASP A 222 16.01 -21.77 9.24
CA ASP A 222 16.22 -22.91 10.13
C ASP A 222 16.71 -24.15 9.37
N ILE A 223 16.18 -24.40 8.16
CA ILE A 223 16.63 -25.48 7.28
C ILE A 223 18.09 -25.25 6.85
N VAL A 224 18.41 -24.01 6.48
CA VAL A 224 19.77 -23.61 6.08
C VAL A 224 20.77 -23.78 7.22
N SER A 225 20.44 -23.30 8.41
CA SER A 225 21.34 -23.37 9.57
C SER A 225 21.47 -24.78 10.15
N SER A 226 20.41 -25.57 10.13
CA SER A 226 20.42 -26.92 10.72
C SER A 226 20.92 -28.00 9.78
N GLY A 227 20.95 -27.74 8.47
CA GLY A 227 21.24 -28.75 7.43
C GLY A 227 20.26 -29.93 7.39
N LYS A 228 19.22 -29.91 8.23
CA LYS A 228 18.19 -30.95 8.32
C LYS A 228 17.01 -30.55 7.47
N ASP A 229 16.66 -31.41 6.52
CA ASP A 229 15.50 -31.19 5.68
C ASP A 229 14.22 -31.36 6.50
N ASN A 230 13.49 -30.26 6.70
CA ASN A 230 12.25 -30.28 7.45
C ASN A 230 11.12 -30.78 6.53
N SER A 231 10.70 -32.04 6.69
CA SER A 231 9.69 -32.69 5.83
C SER A 231 8.34 -31.96 5.80
N ASN A 232 8.02 -31.20 6.85
CA ASN A 232 6.76 -30.46 7.01
C ASN A 232 6.86 -28.97 6.67
N ALA A 233 7.95 -28.50 6.06
CA ALA A 233 8.09 -27.09 5.71
C ALA A 233 6.95 -26.62 4.79
N LEU A 234 6.39 -25.43 5.06
CA LEU A 234 5.27 -24.86 4.28
C LEU A 234 5.63 -24.73 2.80
N MET A 235 6.90 -24.43 2.51
CA MET A 235 7.44 -24.33 1.15
C MET A 235 7.36 -25.62 0.33
N LYS A 236 7.18 -26.79 0.96
CA LYS A 236 7.08 -28.08 0.25
C LYS A 236 5.71 -28.32 -0.37
N ARG A 237 4.71 -27.49 -0.01
CA ARG A 237 3.34 -27.60 -0.50
C ARG A 237 2.99 -26.37 -1.30
N GLU A 238 2.23 -26.56 -2.37
CA GLU A 238 1.77 -25.45 -3.21
C GLU A 238 0.63 -24.65 -2.56
N TRP A 239 -0.26 -25.33 -1.83
CA TRP A 239 -1.48 -24.71 -1.30
C TRP A 239 -1.26 -23.51 -0.36
N PRO A 240 -0.27 -23.48 0.57
CA PRO A 240 -0.10 -22.35 1.48
C PRO A 240 0.25 -21.07 0.72
N PHE A 241 1.03 -21.20 -0.35
CA PHE A 241 1.37 -20.07 -1.22
C PHE A 241 0.10 -19.46 -1.84
N TYR A 242 -0.81 -20.24 -2.41
CA TYR A 242 -2.05 -19.66 -2.95
C TYR A 242 -2.93 -19.06 -1.85
N VAL A 243 -3.11 -19.76 -0.74
CA VAL A 243 -4.05 -19.34 0.31
C VAL A 243 -3.56 -18.12 1.10
N LEU A 244 -2.26 -18.04 1.38
CA LEU A 244 -1.70 -17.03 2.29
C LEU A 244 -0.88 -15.95 1.57
N GLU A 245 -0.46 -16.19 0.32
CA GLU A 245 0.22 -15.19 -0.51
C GLU A 245 -0.73 -14.59 -1.56
N ALA A 246 -1.40 -15.45 -2.34
CA ALA A 246 -2.15 -15.02 -3.52
C ALA A 246 -3.54 -14.47 -3.17
N ILE A 247 -4.32 -15.22 -2.39
CA ILE A 247 -5.69 -14.86 -2.03
C ILE A 247 -5.75 -13.54 -1.26
N PRO A 248 -4.90 -13.25 -0.26
CA PRO A 248 -5.00 -11.98 0.47
C PRO A 248 -4.76 -10.77 -0.44
N VAL A 249 -3.81 -10.86 -1.37
CA VAL A 249 -3.53 -9.81 -2.36
C VAL A 249 -4.67 -9.71 -3.40
N ALA A 250 -5.27 -10.84 -3.78
CA ALA A 250 -6.46 -10.85 -4.62
C ALA A 250 -7.63 -10.15 -3.93
N LEU A 251 -7.96 -10.54 -2.70
CA LEU A 251 -9.02 -9.91 -1.90
C LEU A 251 -8.75 -8.42 -1.71
N TYR A 252 -7.50 -8.04 -1.47
CA TYR A 252 -7.07 -6.66 -1.35
C TYR A 252 -7.44 -5.84 -2.59
N THR A 253 -7.08 -6.33 -3.79
CA THR A 253 -7.34 -5.59 -5.03
C THR A 253 -8.84 -5.46 -5.30
N TYR A 254 -9.64 -6.49 -4.98
CA TYR A 254 -11.10 -6.42 -5.11
C TYR A 254 -11.73 -5.51 -4.04
N TRP A 255 -11.21 -5.50 -2.82
CA TRP A 255 -11.66 -4.60 -1.76
C TRP A 255 -11.52 -3.14 -2.17
N LEU A 256 -10.39 -2.79 -2.79
CA LEU A 256 -10.15 -1.46 -3.36
C LEU A 256 -11.06 -1.13 -4.55
N ASN A 257 -11.43 -2.13 -5.36
CA ASN A 257 -12.38 -1.94 -6.44
C ASN A 257 -13.78 -1.62 -5.91
N ILE A 258 -14.19 -2.23 -4.80
CA ILE A 258 -15.49 -1.99 -4.17
C ILE A 258 -15.50 -0.63 -3.48
N ILE A 259 -14.47 -0.35 -2.67
CA ILE A 259 -14.32 0.88 -1.90
C ILE A 259 -13.22 1.74 -2.51
N HIS A 260 -13.45 2.22 -3.74
CA HIS A 260 -12.47 3.03 -4.44
C HIS A 260 -12.29 4.40 -3.74
N PRO A 261 -11.07 4.79 -3.33
CA PRO A 261 -10.84 6.04 -2.59
C PRO A 261 -11.37 7.28 -3.30
N GLY A 262 -11.26 7.31 -4.64
CA GLY A 262 -11.78 8.40 -5.48
C GLY A 262 -13.30 8.54 -5.50
N ARG A 263 -14.07 7.66 -4.83
CA ARG A 263 -15.51 7.86 -4.60
C ARG A 263 -15.79 8.66 -3.33
N TYR A 264 -14.88 8.62 -2.36
CA TYR A 264 -15.09 9.15 -1.01
C TYR A 264 -14.20 10.35 -0.67
N LEU A 265 -13.13 10.55 -1.44
CA LEU A 265 -12.21 11.68 -1.32
C LEU A 265 -12.27 12.60 -2.53
N PRO A 266 -12.14 13.92 -2.34
CA PRO A 266 -12.05 14.87 -3.44
C PRO A 266 -10.75 14.70 -4.21
N HIS A 267 -10.78 14.95 -5.53
CA HIS A 267 -9.58 14.94 -6.37
C HIS A 267 -8.55 15.98 -5.89
N ASP A 268 -9.02 17.19 -5.56
CA ASP A 268 -8.16 18.28 -5.09
C ASP A 268 -7.69 18.05 -3.64
N GLN A 269 -6.41 18.26 -3.38
CA GLN A 269 -5.79 18.12 -2.05
C GLN A 269 -6.10 19.29 -1.12
N HIS A 270 -6.54 20.41 -1.69
CA HIS A 270 -6.86 21.64 -0.96
C HIS A 270 -8.24 21.59 -0.31
N GLN A 271 -9.09 20.66 -0.74
CA GLN A 271 -10.42 20.45 -0.17
C GLN A 271 -10.32 19.67 1.14
N TYR A 272 -10.80 20.27 2.24
CA TYR A 272 -10.77 19.67 3.58
C TYR A 272 -12.14 19.77 4.27
N LEU A 273 -12.38 18.88 5.23
CA LEU A 273 -13.58 18.84 6.06
C LEU A 273 -13.45 19.83 7.24
N ASP A 274 -14.45 20.68 7.40
CA ASP A 274 -14.54 21.62 8.52
C ASP A 274 -14.95 20.92 9.83
N PHE A 275 -14.80 21.61 10.96
CA PHE A 275 -15.09 21.07 12.30
C PHE A 275 -16.54 20.58 12.51
N ASP A 276 -17.48 21.06 11.69
CA ASP A 276 -18.88 20.64 11.74
C ASP A 276 -19.12 19.20 11.23
N GLY A 277 -18.10 18.60 10.60
CA GLY A 277 -18.19 17.26 9.99
C GLY A 277 -19.13 17.18 8.79
N LYS A 278 -19.55 18.32 8.22
CA LYS A 278 -20.58 18.42 7.17
C LYS A 278 -20.20 19.36 6.04
N THR A 279 -19.50 20.46 6.30
CA THR A 279 -19.08 21.41 5.27
C THR A 279 -17.64 21.12 4.87
N GLU A 280 -17.38 21.28 3.58
CA GLU A 280 -16.03 21.15 3.03
C GLU A 280 -15.60 22.51 2.49
N ARG A 281 -14.32 22.84 2.69
CA ARG A 281 -13.74 24.14 2.33
C ARG A 281 -12.48 23.98 1.53
N MET A 282 -12.14 24.99 0.73
CA MET A 282 -10.92 25.04 -0.07
C MET A 282 -9.84 25.85 0.65
N GLY A 283 -8.89 25.16 1.27
CA GLY A 283 -7.77 25.77 1.98
C GLY A 283 -6.53 25.99 1.10
N PRO A 284 -5.47 26.61 1.65
CA PRO A 284 -4.19 26.78 0.97
C PRO A 284 -3.39 25.47 0.90
N GLY A 285 -3.93 24.38 1.47
CA GLY A 285 -3.27 23.08 1.56
C GLY A 285 -2.11 23.10 2.56
N TRP A 286 -1.36 22.01 2.62
CA TRP A 286 -0.13 21.96 3.41
C TRP A 286 0.99 22.71 2.69
N ALA A 287 1.32 23.92 3.16
CA ALA A 287 2.21 24.89 2.52
C ALA A 287 3.67 24.44 2.28
N HIS A 288 4.09 23.26 2.74
CA HIS A 288 5.47 22.79 2.57
C HIS A 288 5.65 22.03 1.26
N LYS A 289 6.00 22.74 0.18
CA LYS A 289 6.57 22.13 -1.04
C LYS A 289 8.09 22.00 -0.87
N ARG A 290 8.60 20.92 -0.24
CA ARG A 290 10.03 20.60 -0.36
C ARG A 290 10.29 19.79 -1.62
N HIS A 291 11.50 19.91 -2.15
CA HIS A 291 11.97 19.01 -3.19
C HIS A 291 12.03 17.57 -2.65
N TRP A 292 11.66 16.58 -3.47
CA TRP A 292 11.54 15.17 -3.05
C TRP A 292 12.82 14.61 -2.39
N VAL A 293 14.00 15.07 -2.84
CA VAL A 293 15.30 14.68 -2.29
C VAL A 293 15.44 15.05 -0.80
N LEU A 294 14.92 16.21 -0.39
CA LEU A 294 14.97 16.64 1.01
C LEU A 294 14.07 15.79 1.90
N TYR A 295 12.99 15.20 1.35
CA TYR A 295 12.19 14.22 2.09
C TYR A 295 12.89 12.87 2.23
N ALA A 296 13.77 12.50 1.29
CA ALA A 296 14.56 11.29 1.40
C ALA A 296 15.72 11.44 2.41
N LEU A 297 16.36 12.62 2.46
CA LEU A 297 17.47 12.90 3.38
C LEU A 297 17.03 13.24 4.80
N ASP A 298 15.85 13.83 4.97
CA ASP A 298 15.25 14.17 6.25
C ASP A 298 13.80 13.63 6.34
N PRO A 299 13.63 12.30 6.40
CA PRO A 299 12.30 11.67 6.40
C PRO A 299 11.48 12.11 7.61
N PHE A 300 12.13 12.30 8.76
CA PHE A 300 11.47 12.74 9.99
C PHE A 300 11.29 14.26 10.07
N GLY A 301 11.94 15.03 9.20
CA GLY A 301 11.82 16.48 9.19
C GLY A 301 12.51 17.17 10.37
N MET A 302 13.51 16.53 10.98
CA MET A 302 14.21 17.03 12.17
C MET A 302 15.01 18.30 11.88
N LEU A 303 15.46 18.49 10.63
CA LEU A 303 16.33 19.60 10.23
C LEU A 303 15.57 20.88 9.89
N SER A 304 14.25 20.81 9.71
CA SER A 304 13.42 21.99 9.48
C SER A 304 12.00 21.72 9.97
N MET A 305 11.80 21.89 11.27
CA MET A 305 10.46 21.98 11.87
C MET A 305 9.96 23.42 11.71
N GLU A 306 9.56 23.79 10.51
CA GLU A 306 8.80 25.02 10.32
C GLU A 306 7.41 24.83 10.97
N LYS A 307 6.95 25.84 11.71
CA LYS A 307 5.70 25.76 12.46
C LYS A 307 4.54 25.53 11.48
N ARG A 308 3.74 24.50 11.79
CA ARG A 308 2.49 24.19 11.12
C ARG A 308 1.56 25.42 11.17
N ASP A 309 1.21 26.00 10.02
CA ASP A 309 0.14 27.01 9.97
C ASP A 309 -1.22 26.30 10.06
N PRO A 310 -1.99 26.50 11.16
CA PRO A 310 -3.30 25.88 11.32
C PRO A 310 -4.36 26.68 10.56
N TYR A 311 -4.25 26.75 9.22
CA TYR A 311 -5.17 27.48 8.34
C TYR A 311 -6.65 27.11 8.56
N TYR A 312 -6.85 25.86 8.98
CA TYR A 312 -8.13 25.26 9.27
C TYR A 312 -8.84 25.88 10.50
N LEU A 313 -8.13 26.57 11.40
CA LEU A 313 -8.73 27.36 12.48
C LEU A 313 -9.36 28.65 11.97
N ARG A 314 -8.95 29.11 10.79
CA ARG A 314 -9.45 30.31 10.10
C ARG A 314 -10.44 29.90 9.02
N ALA A 315 -11.40 29.03 9.35
CA ALA A 315 -12.37 28.47 8.40
C ALA A 315 -13.13 29.55 7.61
N ASN A 316 -13.40 30.71 8.24
CA ASN A 316 -14.08 31.86 7.62
C ASN A 316 -13.29 32.53 6.49
N GLU A 317 -11.99 32.26 6.35
CA GLU A 317 -11.15 32.78 5.27
C GLU A 317 -11.27 31.96 3.98
N TRP A 318 -11.80 30.74 4.08
CA TRP A 318 -11.78 29.74 3.01
C TRP A 318 -13.18 29.49 2.47
N PRO A 319 -13.37 29.52 1.13
CA PRO A 319 -14.67 29.33 0.52
C PRO A 319 -15.18 27.90 0.71
N GLU A 320 -16.49 27.77 0.87
CA GLU A 320 -17.20 26.49 0.93
C GLU A 320 -17.29 25.86 -0.47
N THR A 321 -17.38 24.53 -0.51
CA THR A 321 -17.56 23.78 -1.76
C THR A 321 -18.95 23.16 -1.83
N ASP A 322 -19.60 23.30 -2.99
CA ASP A 322 -20.87 22.63 -3.25
C ASP A 322 -20.68 21.12 -3.46
N ASN A 323 -19.48 20.71 -3.89
CA ASN A 323 -19.12 19.32 -4.17
C ASN A 323 -18.71 18.57 -2.88
N CYS A 324 -19.66 18.44 -1.95
CA CYS A 324 -19.41 17.90 -0.61
C CYS A 324 -19.56 16.36 -0.53
N PHE A 325 -18.44 15.67 -0.33
CA PHE A 325 -18.35 14.23 -0.12
C PHE A 325 -18.91 13.77 1.23
N ALA A 326 -18.76 14.56 2.30
CA ALA A 326 -19.27 14.25 3.65
C ALA A 326 -20.80 14.10 3.68
N GLN A 327 -21.50 14.89 2.87
CA GLN A 327 -22.96 14.84 2.71
C GLN A 327 -23.42 13.86 1.62
N GLY A 328 -22.51 13.15 0.96
CA GLY A 328 -22.82 12.21 -0.13
C GLY A 328 -23.26 12.87 -1.43
N ARG A 329 -23.12 14.20 -1.56
CA ARG A 329 -23.41 14.96 -2.79
C ARG A 329 -22.19 15.06 -3.71
N GLY A 330 -21.00 14.77 -3.16
CA GLY A 330 -19.71 14.90 -3.82
C GLY A 330 -19.46 13.82 -4.88
N SER A 331 -18.91 14.23 -6.02
CA SER A 331 -18.45 13.32 -7.07
C SER A 331 -17.22 13.88 -7.77
N ASN A 332 -16.27 13.01 -8.10
CA ASN A 332 -15.15 13.34 -8.99
C ASN A 332 -15.51 13.20 -10.48
N VAL A 333 -16.74 12.78 -10.79
CA VAL A 333 -17.24 12.61 -12.17
C VAL A 333 -17.89 13.92 -12.63
N GLY A 334 -17.06 14.94 -12.89
CA GLY A 334 -17.51 16.26 -13.37
C GLY A 334 -16.63 17.42 -12.87
N PRO A 335 -16.75 18.64 -13.44
CA PRO A 335 -16.08 19.83 -12.90
C PRO A 335 -16.73 20.22 -11.56
N ALA A 336 -15.91 20.42 -10.52
CA ALA A 336 -16.39 20.95 -9.24
C ALA A 336 -16.91 22.37 -9.44
N LYS A 337 -18.15 22.64 -9.01
CA LYS A 337 -18.68 24.01 -8.95
C LYS A 337 -18.25 24.60 -7.61
N TYR A 338 -17.43 25.64 -7.67
CA TYR A 338 -16.99 26.37 -6.49
C TYR A 338 -17.89 27.59 -6.35
N THR A 339 -18.73 27.61 -5.32
CA THR A 339 -19.48 28.82 -4.99
C THR A 339 -18.62 29.62 -4.02
N ALA A 340 -17.91 30.61 -4.56
CA ALA A 340 -17.26 31.62 -3.73
C ALA A 340 -18.36 32.39 -2.99
N ILE A 341 -18.65 32.03 -1.74
CA ILE A 341 -19.46 32.88 -0.88
C ILE A 341 -18.64 34.16 -0.69
N SER A 342 -19.06 35.25 -1.34
CA SER A 342 -18.38 36.53 -1.26
C SER A 342 -18.41 37.01 0.19
N LYS A 343 -17.27 37.45 0.71
CA LYS A 343 -17.18 38.32 1.88
C LYS A 343 -18.04 39.57 1.61
N ASN A 344 -19.32 39.59 2.00
CA ASN A 344 -20.04 40.86 2.09
C ASN A 344 -21.29 40.93 2.99
N ASP A 345 -21.73 39.86 3.65
CA ASP A 345 -22.99 39.95 4.45
C ASP A 345 -22.82 40.04 5.98
N SER A 346 -21.61 40.00 6.53
CA SER A 346 -21.43 40.11 8.00
C SER A 346 -21.11 41.52 8.52
N HIS A 347 -21.05 42.54 7.66
CA HIS A 347 -20.70 43.91 8.07
C HIS A 347 -21.79 44.98 7.86
N ARG A 348 -23.01 44.62 7.46
CA ARG A 348 -24.08 45.59 7.20
C ARG A 348 -25.22 45.65 8.24
N SER A 349 -25.09 45.01 9.39
CA SER A 349 -26.09 45.05 10.46
C SER A 349 -25.54 45.57 11.80
N ARG A 350 -24.65 46.57 11.74
CA ARG A 350 -24.32 47.46 12.85
C ARG A 350 -24.10 48.88 12.31
N VAL A 351 -25.19 49.59 12.08
CA VAL A 351 -25.24 51.06 12.08
C VAL A 351 -26.25 51.44 13.14
#